data_AF-A0A1A7Y581-F1
#
_entry.id   AF-A0A1A7Y581-F1
#
_cell.length_a   1.000
_cell.length_b   1.000
_cell.length_c   1.000
_cell.angle_alpha   90.00
_cell.angle_beta   90.00
_cell.angle_gamma   90.00
#
_symmetry.space_group_name_H-M   'P 1'
#
loop_
_entity.id
_entity.type
_entity.pdbx_description
1 polymer ?
#
loop_
_entity_poly.entity_id
_entity_poly.type
_entity_poly.pdbx_seq_one_letter_code
_entity_poly.pdbx_strand_id
1 'polypeptide(L)'
;LAQDELLPKSVLMQYQMTTVMWEEKITAWYAEHRGIARDEAEMEYLKIAQDLEMYGVSYFAITQNKRDTDLLLGVDAQGLHIYSPNSKLNPKKSFPWSGIRNISYSEKEFTIKPLEKKNDVFKFYSSQLRVNKLILQLCIGNHDLFMRRRKVDTIEVQQMKAQAKEEKARKKMERQILAREKQMREDAERAKEEMERRLFQLQDEARLANEALLRSEETADLLAEKAQIAEEEAKLLAHKAAEAEQERQRLEVTAMKTKEEKRLMEQKMREAEQLAVKLVEQSERRSESSLTSFSLCHVDLMFGLLDALKNKWS
;
A
#
# COMPACT_ATOMS: atom_id res chain seq x y z
N LEU A 1 -25.72 1.98 -25.36
CA LEU A 1 -27.00 1.73 -24.67
C LEU A 1 -28.03 2.82 -24.99
N ALA A 2 -27.82 4.09 -24.62
CA ALA A 2 -28.81 5.16 -24.86
C ALA A 2 -29.18 5.48 -26.33
N GLN A 3 -28.47 4.90 -27.32
CA GLN A 3 -28.74 5.05 -28.76
C GLN A 3 -29.18 3.75 -29.42
N ASP A 4 -29.22 2.63 -28.69
CA ASP A 4 -29.54 1.32 -29.24
C ASP A 4 -31.06 1.10 -29.17
N GLU A 5 -31.68 0.63 -30.26
CA GLU A 5 -33.11 0.27 -30.28
C GLU A 5 -33.28 -1.10 -29.59
N LEU A 6 -33.32 -1.10 -28.25
CA LEU A 6 -33.29 -2.31 -27.42
C LEU A 6 -34.63 -3.06 -27.39
N LEU A 7 -35.76 -2.35 -27.55
CA LEU A 7 -37.11 -2.91 -27.42
C LEU A 7 -38.03 -2.39 -28.52
N PRO A 8 -38.99 -3.20 -28.99
CA PRO A 8 -40.02 -2.74 -29.91
C PRO A 8 -40.83 -1.58 -29.33
N LYS A 9 -41.19 -0.60 -30.18
CA LYS A 9 -41.99 0.57 -29.78
C LYS A 9 -43.31 0.21 -29.09
N SER A 10 -43.95 -0.89 -29.51
CA SER A 10 -45.18 -1.38 -28.89
C SER A 10 -45.00 -1.72 -27.40
N VAL A 11 -43.89 -2.34 -27.04
CA VAL A 11 -43.56 -2.68 -25.64
C VAL A 11 -43.30 -1.40 -24.85
N LEU A 12 -42.55 -0.46 -25.41
CA LEU A 12 -42.27 0.83 -24.75
C LEU A 12 -43.55 1.63 -24.49
N MET A 13 -44.53 1.58 -25.39
CA MET A 13 -45.81 2.28 -25.23
C MET A 13 -46.79 1.56 -24.28
N GLN A 14 -46.66 0.25 -24.12
CA GLN A 14 -47.58 -0.55 -23.31
C GLN A 14 -47.34 -0.41 -21.81
N TYR A 15 -46.09 -0.17 -21.39
CA TYR A 15 -45.72 -0.07 -19.99
C TYR A 15 -45.35 1.37 -19.62
N GLN A 16 -45.83 1.85 -18.47
CA GLN A 16 -45.45 3.14 -17.90
C GLN A 16 -44.05 3.06 -17.24
N MET A 17 -43.02 2.84 -18.05
CA MET A 17 -41.62 2.78 -17.61
C MET A 17 -40.79 3.81 -18.36
N THR A 18 -39.87 4.47 -17.65
CA THR A 18 -38.92 5.39 -18.29
C THR A 18 -37.82 4.60 -19.01
N THR A 19 -37.09 5.26 -19.91
CA THR A 19 -35.93 4.68 -20.59
C THR A 19 -34.90 4.14 -19.61
N VAL A 20 -34.61 4.90 -18.55
CA VAL A 20 -33.67 4.52 -17.49
C VAL A 20 -34.11 3.24 -16.79
N MET A 21 -35.39 3.10 -16.44
CA MET A 21 -35.90 1.88 -15.79
C MET A 21 -35.82 0.65 -16.70
N TRP A 22 -35.99 0.82 -18.02
CA TRP A 22 -35.77 -0.25 -18.98
C TRP A 22 -34.29 -0.64 -19.08
N GLU A 23 -33.39 0.35 -19.16
CA GLU A 23 -31.94 0.12 -19.17
C GLU A 23 -31.47 -0.61 -17.92
N GLU A 24 -31.96 -0.24 -16.73
CA GLU A 24 -31.65 -0.93 -15.47
C GLU A 24 -32.06 -2.40 -15.52
N LYS A 25 -33.29 -2.71 -15.97
CA LYS A 25 -33.74 -4.10 -16.10
C LYS A 25 -32.92 -4.89 -17.13
N ILE A 26 -32.65 -4.31 -18.29
CA ILE A 26 -31.87 -4.96 -19.34
C ILE A 26 -30.43 -5.20 -18.86
N THR A 27 -29.85 -4.23 -18.15
CA THR A 27 -28.50 -4.34 -17.60
C THR A 27 -28.41 -5.40 -16.51
N ALA A 28 -29.44 -5.54 -15.67
CA ALA A 28 -29.50 -6.60 -14.67
C ALA A 28 -29.48 -7.99 -15.34
N TRP A 29 -30.32 -8.21 -16.37
CA TRP A 29 -30.28 -9.45 -17.15
C TRP A 29 -28.95 -9.64 -17.89
N TYR A 30 -28.37 -8.58 -18.46
CA TYR A 30 -27.06 -8.65 -19.12
C TYR A 30 -25.96 -9.10 -18.15
N ALA A 31 -25.99 -8.64 -16.90
CA ALA A 31 -25.03 -9.05 -15.88
C ALA A 31 -25.09 -10.55 -15.55
N GLU A 32 -26.29 -11.15 -15.59
CA GLU A 32 -26.47 -12.60 -15.41
C GLU A 32 -25.82 -13.43 -16.53
N HIS A 33 -25.65 -12.85 -17.71
CA HIS A 33 -25.06 -13.49 -18.89
C HIS A 33 -23.55 -13.22 -19.03
N ARG A 34 -22.91 -12.70 -17.98
CA ARG A 34 -21.47 -12.38 -18.00
C ARG A 34 -20.64 -13.63 -18.29
N GLY A 35 -19.78 -13.54 -19.30
CA GLY A 35 -18.88 -14.62 -19.72
C GLY A 35 -19.45 -15.54 -20.80
N ILE A 36 -20.72 -15.36 -21.19
CA ILE A 36 -21.28 -16.03 -22.36
C ILE A 36 -20.65 -15.42 -23.62
N ALA A 37 -20.29 -16.29 -24.57
CA ALA A 37 -19.73 -15.85 -25.83
C ALA A 37 -20.80 -15.19 -26.71
N ARG A 38 -20.42 -14.21 -27.54
CA ARG A 38 -21.35 -13.52 -28.43
C ARG A 38 -22.16 -14.48 -29.31
N ASP A 39 -21.50 -15.48 -29.90
CA ASP A 39 -22.15 -16.50 -30.75
C ASP A 39 -23.14 -17.37 -29.97
N GLU A 40 -22.87 -17.62 -28.68
CA GLU A 40 -23.79 -18.33 -27.79
C GLU A 40 -24.98 -17.46 -27.41
N ALA A 41 -24.76 -16.18 -27.11
CA ALA A 41 -25.84 -15.23 -26.83
C ALA A 41 -26.76 -15.04 -28.05
N GLU A 42 -26.20 -14.90 -29.25
CA GLU A 42 -26.97 -14.84 -30.51
C GLU A 42 -27.80 -16.13 -30.72
N MET A 43 -27.23 -17.29 -30.41
CA MET A 43 -27.94 -18.57 -30.50
C MET A 43 -29.07 -18.68 -29.47
N GLU A 44 -28.85 -18.31 -28.20
CA GLU A 44 -29.91 -18.31 -27.17
C GLU A 44 -31.04 -17.34 -27.52
N TYR A 45 -30.71 -16.17 -28.07
CA TYR A 45 -31.73 -15.24 -28.58
C TYR A 45 -32.61 -15.89 -29.66
N LEU A 46 -31.99 -16.55 -30.65
CA LEU A 46 -32.72 -17.23 -31.72
C LEU A 46 -33.54 -18.41 -31.20
N LYS A 47 -33.07 -19.13 -30.17
CA LYS A 47 -33.83 -20.23 -29.54
C LYS A 47 -35.11 -19.76 -28.87
N ILE A 48 -35.13 -18.56 -28.32
CA ILE A 48 -36.34 -17.95 -27.75
C ILE A 48 -37.21 -17.39 -28.89
N ALA A 49 -36.61 -16.67 -29.83
CA ALA A 49 -37.34 -16.02 -30.91
C ALA A 49 -38.07 -17.00 -31.83
N GLN A 50 -37.52 -18.21 -32.05
CA GLN A 50 -38.14 -19.23 -32.90
C GLN A 50 -39.47 -19.76 -32.36
N ASP A 51 -39.73 -19.62 -31.06
CA ASP A 51 -40.96 -20.09 -30.41
C ASP A 51 -42.10 -19.06 -30.51
N LEU A 52 -41.83 -17.85 -31.00
CA LEU A 52 -42.85 -16.83 -31.24
C LEU A 52 -43.75 -17.23 -32.42
N GLU A 53 -45.07 -17.03 -32.30
CA GLU A 53 -46.07 -17.55 -33.24
C GLU A 53 -45.96 -16.96 -34.65
N MET A 54 -45.37 -15.78 -34.78
CA MET A 54 -45.17 -15.10 -36.06
C MET A 54 -43.77 -15.32 -36.64
N TYR A 55 -42.90 -16.03 -35.93
CA TYR A 55 -41.53 -16.25 -36.36
C TYR A 55 -41.48 -17.12 -37.61
N GLY A 56 -40.77 -16.65 -38.64
CA GLY A 56 -40.58 -17.40 -39.88
C GLY A 56 -41.84 -17.59 -40.74
N VAL A 57 -42.95 -16.91 -40.43
CA VAL A 57 -44.21 -17.01 -41.19
C VAL A 57 -44.29 -15.94 -42.27
N SER A 58 -44.42 -16.36 -43.53
CA SER A 58 -44.68 -15.47 -44.67
C SER A 58 -46.18 -15.36 -44.93
N TYR A 59 -46.74 -14.17 -44.76
CA TYR A 59 -48.19 -13.94 -44.86
C TYR A 59 -48.63 -13.40 -46.23
N PHE A 60 -49.73 -13.95 -46.76
CA PHE A 60 -50.34 -13.56 -48.03
C PHE A 60 -51.84 -13.39 -47.91
N ALA A 61 -52.37 -12.27 -48.38
CA ALA A 61 -53.82 -12.07 -48.46
C ALA A 61 -54.41 -12.96 -49.56
N ILE A 62 -55.44 -13.74 -49.19
CA ILE A 62 -56.12 -14.70 -50.06
C ILE A 62 -57.63 -14.62 -49.86
N THR A 63 -58.39 -15.09 -50.83
CA THR A 63 -59.86 -15.22 -50.72
C THR A 63 -60.28 -16.67 -50.90
N GLN A 64 -61.19 -17.17 -50.05
CA GLN A 64 -61.63 -18.57 -50.16
C GLN A 64 -62.61 -18.79 -51.32
N ASN A 65 -63.46 -17.80 -51.59
CA ASN A 65 -64.44 -17.82 -52.68
C ASN A 65 -64.23 -16.59 -53.57
N LYS A 66 -64.72 -16.66 -54.82
CA LYS A 66 -64.80 -15.50 -55.72
C LYS A 66 -65.69 -14.37 -55.18
N ARG A 67 -66.48 -14.65 -54.13
CA ARG A 67 -67.37 -13.72 -53.41
C ARG A 67 -66.89 -13.65 -51.96
N ASP A 68 -65.92 -12.77 -51.74
CA ASP A 68 -65.47 -12.17 -50.48
C ASP A 68 -65.54 -12.99 -49.19
N THR A 69 -64.45 -13.73 -48.93
CA THR A 69 -63.99 -13.91 -47.56
C THR A 69 -62.48 -13.76 -47.57
N ASP A 70 -62.02 -12.60 -47.11
CA ASP A 70 -60.59 -12.33 -46.95
C ASP A 70 -60.04 -13.21 -45.83
N LEU A 71 -58.98 -13.93 -46.14
CA LEU A 71 -58.20 -14.75 -45.25
C LEU A 71 -56.72 -14.43 -45.46
N LEU A 72 -55.90 -14.94 -44.54
CA LEU A 72 -54.46 -14.77 -44.64
C LEU A 72 -53.80 -16.15 -44.66
N LEU A 73 -53.05 -16.45 -45.70
CA LEU A 73 -52.22 -17.64 -45.80
C LEU A 73 -50.86 -17.34 -45.15
N GLY A 74 -50.45 -18.13 -44.18
CA GLY A 74 -49.09 -18.21 -43.70
C GLY A 74 -48.37 -19.41 -44.30
N VAL A 75 -47.15 -19.18 -44.77
CA VAL A 75 -46.23 -20.23 -45.24
C VAL A 75 -45.01 -20.21 -44.32
N ASP A 76 -44.68 -21.35 -43.71
CA ASP A 76 -43.52 -21.48 -42.83
C ASP A 76 -42.79 -22.84 -43.03
N ALA A 77 -41.83 -23.11 -42.16
CA ALA A 77 -41.03 -24.33 -42.20
C ALA A 77 -41.81 -25.60 -41.78
N GLN A 78 -43.01 -25.46 -41.19
CA GLN A 78 -43.84 -26.56 -40.68
C GLN A 78 -44.98 -26.91 -41.64
N GLY A 79 -45.55 -25.93 -42.33
CA GLY A 79 -46.64 -26.14 -43.27
C GLY A 79 -47.25 -24.87 -43.84
N LEU A 80 -48.55 -25.01 -44.18
CA LEU A 80 -49.41 -23.92 -44.61
C LEU A 80 -50.50 -23.69 -43.57
N HIS A 81 -50.75 -22.42 -43.28
CA HIS A 81 -51.63 -22.02 -42.19
C HIS A 81 -52.63 -20.96 -42.69
N ILE A 82 -53.90 -21.10 -42.32
CA ILE A 82 -54.97 -20.18 -42.71
C ILE A 82 -55.38 -19.39 -41.47
N TYR A 83 -55.25 -18.08 -41.56
CA TYR A 83 -55.53 -17.14 -40.48
C TYR A 83 -56.71 -16.24 -40.85
N SER A 84 -57.30 -15.64 -39.82
CA SER A 84 -58.25 -14.54 -40.02
C SER A 84 -57.47 -13.25 -40.30
N PRO A 85 -58.00 -12.30 -41.10
CA PRO A 85 -57.35 -11.01 -41.30
C PRO A 85 -57.02 -10.26 -40.00
N ASN A 86 -57.87 -10.44 -38.98
CA ASN A 86 -57.75 -9.76 -37.68
C ASN A 86 -56.86 -10.49 -36.67
N SER A 87 -56.38 -11.71 -36.96
CA SER A 87 -55.58 -12.49 -36.01
C SER A 87 -54.53 -13.33 -36.72
N LYS A 88 -53.26 -12.93 -36.59
CA LYS A 88 -52.09 -13.60 -37.18
C LYS A 88 -51.41 -14.61 -36.26
N LEU A 89 -51.84 -14.68 -35.00
CA LEU A 89 -51.23 -15.55 -33.99
C LEU A 89 -51.75 -16.98 -34.11
N ASN A 90 -53.07 -17.14 -34.15
CA ASN A 90 -53.71 -18.45 -34.12
C ASN A 90 -54.28 -18.84 -35.49
N PRO A 91 -53.76 -19.89 -36.14
CA PRO A 91 -54.32 -20.36 -37.40
C PRO A 91 -55.66 -21.08 -37.18
N LYS A 92 -56.64 -20.77 -38.03
CA LYS A 92 -57.94 -21.47 -38.10
C LYS A 92 -57.82 -22.88 -38.68
N LYS A 93 -56.94 -23.05 -39.66
CA LYS A 93 -56.70 -24.34 -40.33
C LYS A 93 -55.21 -24.46 -40.66
N SER A 94 -54.65 -25.63 -40.44
CA SER A 94 -53.22 -25.91 -40.67
C SER A 94 -53.07 -27.15 -41.54
N PHE A 95 -52.15 -27.10 -42.48
CA PHE A 95 -51.78 -28.19 -43.39
C PHE A 95 -50.29 -28.45 -43.21
N PRO A 96 -49.91 -29.45 -42.39
CA PRO A 96 -48.49 -29.79 -42.21
C PRO A 96 -47.91 -30.31 -43.52
N TRP A 97 -46.62 -30.06 -43.76
CA TRP A 97 -45.95 -30.51 -45.00
C TRP A 97 -46.10 -32.03 -45.23
N SER A 98 -46.06 -32.84 -44.17
CA SER A 98 -46.28 -34.30 -44.25
C SER A 98 -47.68 -34.70 -44.71
N GLY A 99 -48.67 -33.82 -44.58
CA GLY A 99 -50.07 -34.06 -44.95
C GLY A 99 -50.44 -33.56 -46.34
N ILE A 100 -49.50 -33.01 -47.11
CA ILE A 100 -49.76 -32.42 -48.42
C ILE A 100 -49.23 -33.33 -49.53
N ARG A 101 -50.08 -33.67 -50.51
CA ARG A 101 -49.69 -34.46 -51.69
C ARG A 101 -49.11 -33.61 -52.79
N ASN A 102 -49.82 -32.52 -53.11
CA ASN A 102 -49.52 -31.68 -54.26
C ASN A 102 -50.05 -30.28 -54.04
N ILE A 103 -49.28 -29.30 -54.50
CA ILE A 103 -49.65 -27.89 -54.52
C ILE A 103 -49.53 -27.40 -55.96
N SER A 104 -50.58 -26.75 -56.46
CA SER A 104 -50.61 -26.24 -57.83
C SER A 104 -51.53 -25.03 -57.92
N TYR A 105 -51.32 -24.17 -58.91
CA TYR A 105 -52.25 -23.09 -59.20
C TYR A 105 -52.53 -23.00 -60.70
N SER A 106 -53.72 -22.50 -61.04
CA SER A 106 -54.14 -22.19 -62.41
C SER A 106 -54.75 -20.79 -62.39
N GLU A 107 -54.16 -19.87 -63.15
CA GLU A 107 -54.51 -18.45 -63.12
C GLU A 107 -54.53 -17.89 -61.68
N LYS A 108 -55.71 -17.55 -61.16
CA LYS A 108 -55.91 -17.03 -59.80
C LYS A 108 -56.24 -18.11 -58.78
N GLU A 109 -56.66 -19.31 -59.20
CA GLU A 109 -57.03 -20.41 -58.31
C GLU A 109 -55.79 -21.18 -57.86
N PHE A 110 -55.59 -21.29 -56.56
CA PHE A 110 -54.55 -22.08 -55.93
C PHE A 110 -55.19 -23.29 -55.23
N THR A 111 -54.59 -24.46 -55.40
CA THR A 111 -55.13 -25.74 -54.95
C THR A 111 -54.11 -26.49 -54.11
N ILE A 112 -54.52 -26.88 -52.89
CA ILE A 112 -53.78 -27.75 -51.98
C ILE A 112 -54.48 -29.10 -51.91
N LYS A 113 -53.83 -30.15 -52.43
CA LYS A 113 -54.34 -31.52 -52.39
C LYS A 113 -53.73 -32.24 -51.17
N PRO A 114 -54.54 -32.72 -50.22
CA PRO A 114 -54.02 -33.48 -49.08
C PRO A 114 -53.49 -34.86 -49.51
N LEU A 115 -52.61 -35.43 -48.69
CA LEU A 115 -52.03 -36.77 -48.89
C LEU A 115 -53.11 -37.86 -48.84
N GLU A 116 -53.97 -37.78 -47.83
CA GLU A 116 -55.09 -38.69 -47.65
C GLU A 116 -56.27 -38.30 -48.54
N LYS A 117 -56.75 -39.26 -49.36
CA LYS A 117 -57.86 -39.04 -50.29
C LYS A 117 -59.20 -38.74 -49.61
N LYS A 118 -59.32 -39.00 -48.31
CA LYS A 118 -60.53 -38.71 -47.52
C LYS A 118 -60.66 -37.22 -47.17
N ASN A 119 -59.55 -36.48 -47.20
CA ASN A 119 -59.54 -35.08 -46.84
C ASN A 119 -59.89 -34.22 -48.06
N ASP A 120 -60.70 -33.18 -47.84
CA ASP A 120 -61.13 -32.29 -48.91
C ASP A 120 -59.97 -31.46 -49.47
N VAL A 121 -59.99 -31.27 -50.79
CA VAL A 121 -59.08 -30.38 -51.50
C VAL A 121 -59.37 -28.94 -51.08
N PHE A 122 -58.35 -28.24 -50.58
CA PHE A 122 -58.50 -26.84 -50.21
C PHE A 122 -58.14 -25.94 -51.39
N LYS A 123 -59.04 -25.01 -51.72
CA LYS A 123 -58.87 -24.05 -52.80
C LYS A 123 -58.99 -22.64 -52.27
N PHE A 124 -58.15 -21.75 -52.78
CA PHE A 124 -58.21 -20.32 -52.50
C PHE A 124 -57.78 -19.53 -53.73
N TYR A 125 -58.00 -18.23 -53.71
CA TYR A 125 -57.65 -17.32 -54.78
C TYR A 125 -56.74 -16.22 -54.25
N SER A 126 -55.80 -15.78 -55.09
CA SER A 126 -55.01 -14.57 -54.83
C SER A 126 -55.38 -13.47 -55.82
N SER A 127 -55.19 -12.22 -55.41
CA SER A 127 -55.49 -11.05 -56.23
C SER A 127 -54.57 -10.95 -57.46
N GLN A 128 -53.32 -11.44 -57.35
CA GLN A 128 -52.29 -11.28 -58.38
C GLN A 128 -51.58 -12.61 -58.72
N LEU A 129 -51.36 -12.86 -60.01
CA LEU A 129 -50.66 -14.05 -60.50
C LEU A 129 -49.21 -14.15 -59.97
N ARG A 130 -48.54 -13.00 -59.82
CA ARG A 130 -47.17 -12.93 -59.27
C ARG A 130 -47.12 -13.44 -57.82
N VAL A 131 -48.15 -13.18 -57.03
CA VAL A 131 -48.25 -13.65 -55.64
C VAL A 131 -48.41 -15.17 -55.62
N ASN A 132 -49.25 -15.76 -56.48
CA ASN A 132 -49.36 -17.21 -56.62
C ASN A 132 -48.02 -17.88 -56.97
N LYS A 133 -47.27 -17.29 -57.91
CA LYS A 133 -45.92 -17.78 -58.25
C LYS A 133 -44.99 -17.75 -57.04
N LEU A 134 -44.99 -16.66 -56.27
CA LEU A 134 -44.17 -16.52 -55.06
C LEU A 134 -44.56 -17.54 -53.98
N ILE A 135 -45.86 -17.68 -53.69
CA ILE A 135 -46.38 -18.66 -52.74
C ILE A 135 -45.91 -20.06 -53.13
N LEU A 136 -46.04 -20.44 -54.41
CA LEU A 136 -45.61 -21.76 -54.88
C LEU A 136 -44.10 -21.97 -54.68
N GLN A 137 -43.27 -20.98 -55.00
CA GLN A 137 -41.81 -21.08 -54.80
C GLN A 137 -41.45 -21.25 -53.32
N LEU A 138 -42.10 -20.51 -52.42
CA LEU A 138 -41.92 -20.67 -50.99
C LEU A 138 -42.39 -22.05 -50.50
N CYS A 139 -43.50 -22.57 -51.03
CA CYS A 139 -43.97 -23.91 -50.71
C CYS A 139 -42.97 -24.98 -51.14
N ILE A 140 -42.44 -24.88 -52.37
CA ILE A 140 -41.44 -25.82 -52.90
C ILE A 140 -40.18 -25.79 -52.03
N GLY A 141 -39.62 -24.61 -51.75
CA GLY A 141 -38.41 -24.47 -50.95
C GLY A 141 -38.59 -24.96 -49.51
N ASN A 142 -39.68 -24.60 -48.84
CA ASN A 142 -39.94 -25.06 -47.47
C ASN A 142 -40.20 -26.57 -47.41
N HIS A 143 -40.98 -27.12 -48.34
CA HIS A 143 -41.24 -28.56 -48.41
C HIS A 143 -39.96 -29.36 -48.69
N ASP A 144 -39.09 -28.89 -49.59
CA ASP A 144 -37.81 -29.55 -49.87
C ASP A 144 -36.90 -29.57 -48.63
N LEU A 145 -36.76 -28.43 -47.94
CA LEU A 145 -36.00 -28.35 -46.68
C LEU A 145 -36.64 -29.21 -45.57
N PHE A 146 -37.96 -29.24 -45.47
CA PHE A 146 -38.69 -30.10 -44.53
C PHE A 146 -38.41 -31.59 -44.77
N MET A 147 -38.38 -32.01 -46.04
CA MET A 147 -38.04 -33.39 -46.41
C MET A 147 -36.56 -33.69 -46.19
N ARG A 148 -35.66 -32.74 -46.45
CA ARG A 148 -34.22 -32.87 -46.20
C ARG A 148 -33.93 -33.06 -44.71
N ARG A 149 -34.57 -32.29 -43.82
CA ARG A 149 -34.38 -32.39 -42.35
C ARG A 149 -34.83 -33.73 -41.75
N ARG A 150 -35.66 -34.50 -42.45
CA ARG A 150 -36.12 -35.84 -42.02
C ARG A 150 -35.25 -36.98 -42.53
N LYS A 151 -34.31 -36.69 -43.42
CA LYS A 151 -33.32 -37.65 -43.90
C LYS A 151 -32.06 -37.53 -43.05
N VAL A 152 -31.23 -38.56 -43.11
CA VAL A 152 -29.89 -38.49 -42.53
C VAL A 152 -29.10 -37.38 -43.22
N ASP A 153 -28.34 -36.62 -42.44
CA ASP A 153 -27.47 -35.56 -42.97
C ASP A 153 -26.53 -36.11 -44.05
N THR A 154 -26.35 -35.33 -45.11
CA THR A 154 -25.37 -35.64 -46.15
C THR A 154 -23.95 -35.63 -45.58
N ILE A 155 -23.03 -36.35 -46.21
CA ILE A 155 -21.61 -36.41 -45.79
C ILE A 155 -21.02 -34.99 -45.66
N GLU A 156 -21.34 -34.10 -46.60
CA GLU A 156 -20.94 -32.69 -46.56
C GLU A 156 -21.44 -31.98 -45.31
N VAL A 157 -22.73 -32.10 -44.95
CA VAL A 157 -23.28 -31.48 -43.73
C VAL A 157 -22.65 -32.07 -42.47
N GLN A 158 -22.38 -33.37 -42.43
CA GLN A 158 -21.70 -34.01 -41.32
C GLN A 158 -20.27 -33.47 -41.15
N GLN A 159 -19.52 -33.31 -42.24
CA GLN A 159 -18.19 -32.71 -42.25
C GLN A 159 -18.22 -31.26 -41.79
N MET A 160 -19.16 -30.45 -42.30
CA MET A 160 -19.36 -29.07 -41.86
C MET A 160 -19.64 -28.98 -40.36
N LYS A 161 -20.51 -29.86 -39.82
CA LYS A 161 -20.80 -29.92 -38.38
C LYS A 161 -19.57 -30.32 -37.57
N ALA A 162 -18.79 -31.29 -38.04
CA ALA A 162 -17.56 -31.72 -37.38
C ALA A 162 -16.53 -30.59 -37.34
N GLN A 163 -16.31 -29.92 -38.47
CA GLN A 163 -15.41 -28.76 -38.58
C GLN A 163 -15.85 -27.61 -37.68
N ALA A 164 -17.14 -27.27 -37.68
CA ALA A 164 -17.68 -26.22 -36.81
C ALA A 164 -17.51 -26.55 -35.31
N LYS A 165 -17.69 -27.82 -34.93
CA LYS A 165 -17.48 -28.29 -33.56
C LYS A 165 -16.02 -28.20 -33.15
N GLU A 166 -15.10 -28.61 -34.02
CA GLU A 166 -13.66 -28.53 -33.80
C GLU A 166 -13.20 -27.07 -33.68
N GLU A 167 -13.65 -26.20 -34.58
CA GLU A 167 -13.32 -24.76 -34.53
C GLU A 167 -13.87 -24.11 -33.25
N LYS A 168 -15.09 -24.44 -32.84
CA LYS A 168 -15.66 -23.96 -31.57
C LYS A 168 -14.85 -24.44 -30.37
N ALA A 169 -14.42 -25.71 -30.36
CA ALA A 169 -13.57 -26.26 -29.29
C ALA A 169 -12.20 -25.56 -29.26
N ARG A 170 -11.59 -25.34 -30.42
CA ARG A 170 -10.31 -24.62 -30.55
C ARG A 170 -10.40 -23.19 -30.00
N LYS A 171 -11.40 -22.42 -30.44
CA LYS A 171 -11.63 -21.05 -29.94
C LYS A 171 -11.89 -21.02 -28.43
N LYS A 172 -12.59 -22.03 -27.89
CA LYS A 172 -12.81 -22.14 -26.44
C LYS A 172 -11.50 -22.37 -25.69
N MET A 173 -10.63 -23.25 -26.20
CA MET A 173 -9.32 -23.50 -25.60
C MET A 173 -8.42 -22.26 -25.65
N GLU A 174 -8.34 -21.58 -26.79
CA GLU A 174 -7.58 -20.33 -26.95
C GLU A 174 -8.02 -19.26 -25.96
N ARG A 175 -9.34 -19.07 -25.80
CA ARG A 175 -9.89 -18.13 -24.80
C ARG A 175 -9.52 -18.51 -23.37
N GLN A 176 -9.52 -19.80 -23.03
CA GLN A 176 -9.13 -20.28 -21.70
C GLN A 176 -7.64 -20.06 -21.43
N ILE A 177 -6.78 -20.28 -22.43
CA ILE A 177 -5.34 -20.01 -22.32
C ILE A 177 -5.12 -18.51 -22.09
N LEU A 178 -5.71 -17.65 -22.93
CA LEU A 178 -5.58 -16.20 -22.80
C LEU A 178 -6.10 -15.69 -21.45
N ALA A 179 -7.21 -16.24 -20.96
CA ALA A 179 -7.75 -15.87 -19.65
C ALA A 179 -6.78 -16.25 -18.51
N ARG A 180 -6.15 -17.42 -18.57
CA ARG A 180 -5.14 -17.84 -17.59
C ARG A 180 -3.89 -16.98 -17.67
N GLU A 181 -3.41 -16.67 -18.87
CA GLU A 181 -2.25 -15.79 -19.07
C GLU A 181 -2.51 -14.39 -18.50
N LYS A 182 -3.69 -13.84 -18.77
CA LYS A 182 -4.11 -12.55 -18.21
C LYS A 182 -4.15 -12.58 -16.68
N GLN A 183 -4.71 -13.63 -16.09
CA GLN A 183 -4.75 -13.77 -14.63
C GLN A 183 -3.33 -13.84 -14.03
N MET A 184 -2.44 -14.64 -14.62
CA MET A 184 -1.05 -14.74 -14.16
C MET A 184 -0.33 -13.40 -14.26
N ARG A 185 -0.60 -12.61 -15.30
CA ARG A 185 -0.04 -11.26 -15.46
C ARG A 185 -0.54 -10.30 -14.38
N GLU A 186 -1.85 -10.29 -14.10
CA GLU A 186 -2.45 -9.47 -13.05
C GLU A 186 -1.91 -9.87 -11.65
N ASP A 187 -1.70 -11.16 -11.41
CA ASP A 187 -1.11 -11.65 -10.14
C ASP A 187 0.35 -11.23 -9.99
N ALA A 188 1.14 -11.32 -11.08
CA ALA A 188 2.53 -10.89 -11.09
C ALA A 188 2.67 -9.37 -10.90
N GLU A 189 1.77 -8.58 -11.50
CA GLU A 189 1.75 -7.12 -11.33
C GLU A 189 1.41 -6.73 -9.88
N ARG A 190 0.41 -7.38 -9.27
CA ARG A 190 0.09 -7.18 -7.84
C ARG A 190 1.25 -7.57 -6.92
N ALA A 191 1.90 -8.69 -7.17
CA ALA A 191 3.05 -9.12 -6.38
C ALA A 191 4.23 -8.15 -6.52
N LYS A 192 4.45 -7.61 -7.73
CA LYS A 192 5.47 -6.60 -7.98
C LYS A 192 5.17 -5.31 -7.20
N GLU A 193 3.95 -4.80 -7.27
CA GLU A 193 3.55 -3.60 -6.51
C GLU A 193 3.74 -3.79 -4.99
N GLU A 194 3.43 -4.98 -4.47
CA GLU A 194 3.65 -5.30 -3.06
C GLU A 194 5.13 -5.28 -2.69
N MET A 195 5.99 -5.89 -3.52
CA MET A 195 7.43 -5.91 -3.31
C MET A 195 8.04 -4.50 -3.41
N GLU A 196 7.58 -3.67 -4.33
CA GLU A 196 8.00 -2.27 -4.46
C GLU A 196 7.64 -1.45 -3.21
N ARG A 197 6.44 -1.64 -2.64
CA ARG A 197 6.04 -1.01 -1.38
C ARG A 197 6.93 -1.43 -0.21
N ARG A 198 7.22 -2.73 -0.10
CA ARG A 198 8.12 -3.26 0.95
C ARG A 198 9.54 -2.73 0.79
N LEU A 199 10.04 -2.67 -0.44
CA LEU A 199 11.36 -2.13 -0.72
C LEU A 199 11.46 -0.66 -0.29
N PHE A 200 10.43 0.14 -0.59
CA PHE A 200 10.37 1.54 -0.17
C PHE A 200 10.40 1.68 1.36
N GLN A 201 9.63 0.86 2.08
CA GLN A 201 9.63 0.85 3.55
C GLN A 201 11.01 0.51 4.12
N LEU A 202 11.64 -0.55 3.63
CA LEU A 202 12.98 -0.96 4.08
C LEU A 202 14.05 0.09 3.76
N GLN A 203 13.94 0.77 2.62
CA GLN A 203 14.85 1.87 2.28
C GLN A 203 14.71 3.05 3.23
N ASP A 204 13.47 3.42 3.61
CA ASP A 204 13.25 4.50 4.56
C ASP A 204 13.72 4.13 5.97
N GLU A 205 13.45 2.91 6.42
CA GLU A 205 13.98 2.38 7.69
C GLU A 205 15.50 2.38 7.73
N ALA A 206 16.15 1.91 6.66
CA ALA A 206 17.62 1.91 6.54
C ALA A 206 18.18 3.34 6.57
N ARG A 207 17.51 4.29 5.90
CA ARG A 207 17.89 5.71 5.92
C ARG A 207 17.82 6.28 7.33
N LEU A 208 16.71 6.06 8.03
CA LEU A 208 16.52 6.52 9.41
C LEU A 208 17.54 5.89 10.37
N ALA A 209 17.83 4.59 10.22
CA ALA A 209 18.86 3.91 11.00
C ALA A 209 20.25 4.49 10.75
N ASN A 210 20.59 4.80 9.50
CA ASN A 210 21.87 5.41 9.15
C ASN A 210 22.00 6.84 9.68
N GLU A 211 20.94 7.66 9.61
CA GLU A 211 20.91 8.99 10.22
C GLU A 211 21.08 8.92 11.76
N ALA A 212 20.46 7.93 12.41
CA ALA A 212 20.61 7.72 13.84
C ALA A 212 22.03 7.26 14.22
N LEU A 213 22.63 6.38 13.41
CA LEU A 213 24.02 5.94 13.59
C LEU A 213 24.98 7.12 13.50
N LEU A 214 24.86 7.96 12.47
CA LEU A 214 25.71 9.13 12.29
C LEU A 214 25.62 10.09 13.49
N ARG A 215 24.40 10.37 13.98
CA ARG A 215 24.22 11.18 15.19
C ARG A 215 24.87 10.54 16.41
N SER A 216 24.79 9.21 16.55
CA SER A 216 25.43 8.50 17.65
C SER A 216 26.96 8.60 17.56
N GLU A 217 27.53 8.48 16.37
CA GLU A 217 28.98 8.65 16.13
C GLU A 217 29.44 10.06 16.51
N GLU A 218 28.75 11.11 16.03
CA GLU A 218 29.04 12.50 16.40
C GLU A 218 29.00 12.73 17.92
N THR A 219 28.00 12.14 18.61
CA THR A 219 27.93 12.25 20.07
C THR A 219 29.06 11.51 20.77
N ALA A 220 29.52 10.38 20.24
CA ALA A 220 30.62 9.62 20.80
C ALA A 220 31.95 10.39 20.65
N ASP A 221 32.19 11.02 19.50
CA ASP A 221 33.37 11.85 19.26
C ASP A 221 33.42 13.05 20.21
N LEU A 222 32.31 13.77 20.37
CA LEU A 222 32.21 14.88 21.33
C LEU A 222 32.45 14.45 22.78
N LEU A 223 31.98 13.27 23.16
CA LEU A 223 32.23 12.72 24.50
C LEU A 223 33.70 12.33 24.68
N ALA A 224 34.34 11.78 23.64
CA ALA A 224 35.76 11.44 23.66
C ALA A 224 36.63 12.70 23.80
N GLU A 225 36.34 13.77 23.05
CA GLU A 225 37.04 15.06 23.17
C GLU A 225 36.87 15.66 24.57
N LYS A 226 35.64 15.67 25.10
CA LYS A 226 35.37 16.13 26.48
C LYS A 226 36.13 15.31 27.51
N ALA A 227 36.23 14.00 27.33
CA ALA A 227 36.97 13.12 28.22
C ALA A 227 38.48 13.43 28.18
N GLN A 228 39.05 13.72 27.01
CA GLN A 228 40.45 14.15 26.87
C GLN A 228 40.71 15.48 27.57
N ILE A 229 39.86 16.49 27.37
CA ILE A 229 39.98 17.79 28.04
C ILE A 229 39.91 17.60 29.56
N ALA A 230 38.96 16.82 30.05
CA ALA A 230 38.83 16.54 31.49
C ALA A 230 40.07 15.82 32.05
N GLU A 231 40.68 14.92 31.28
CA GLU A 231 41.93 14.25 31.67
C GLU A 231 43.12 15.23 31.72
N GLU A 232 43.24 16.13 30.75
CA GLU A 232 44.27 17.18 30.73
C GLU A 232 44.10 18.18 31.89
N GLU A 233 42.86 18.63 32.14
CA GLU A 233 42.53 19.48 33.28
C GLU A 233 42.87 18.80 34.61
N ALA A 234 42.51 17.52 34.76
CA ALA A 234 42.85 16.73 35.94
C ALA A 234 44.37 16.61 36.13
N LYS A 235 45.13 16.38 35.06
CA LYS A 235 46.61 16.37 35.09
C LYS A 235 47.17 17.72 35.51
N LEU A 236 46.66 18.81 34.96
CA LEU A 236 47.10 20.16 35.31
C LEU A 236 46.79 20.50 36.78
N LEU A 237 45.60 20.14 37.27
CA LEU A 237 45.21 20.32 38.66
C LEU A 237 46.10 19.49 39.59
N ALA A 238 46.41 18.24 39.23
CA ALA A 238 47.32 17.40 39.99
C ALA A 238 48.74 17.99 40.06
N HIS A 239 49.25 18.55 38.95
CA HIS A 239 50.54 19.24 38.94
C HIS A 239 50.54 20.45 39.86
N LYS A 240 49.54 21.34 39.74
CA LYS A 240 49.41 22.52 40.60
C LYS A 240 49.27 22.15 42.08
N ALA A 241 48.54 21.08 42.40
CA ALA A 241 48.42 20.58 43.76
C ALA A 241 49.77 20.07 44.30
N ALA A 242 50.56 19.37 43.47
CA ALA A 242 51.90 18.91 43.85
C ALA A 242 52.87 20.08 44.09
N GLU A 243 52.86 21.10 43.24
CA GLU A 243 53.66 22.32 43.44
C GLU A 243 53.25 23.07 44.72
N ALA A 244 51.95 23.23 44.95
CA ALA A 244 51.44 23.86 46.17
C ALA A 244 51.83 23.09 47.43
N GLU A 245 51.81 21.75 47.39
CA GLU A 245 52.26 20.90 48.49
C GLU A 245 53.77 21.01 48.71
N GLN A 246 54.57 21.08 47.65
CA GLN A 246 56.01 21.31 47.74
C GLN A 246 56.33 22.68 48.37
N GLU A 247 55.59 23.73 47.99
CA GLU A 247 55.75 25.07 48.56
C GLU A 247 55.30 25.11 50.02
N ARG A 248 54.19 24.44 50.36
CA ARG A 248 53.72 24.26 51.75
C ARG A 248 54.80 23.59 52.60
N GLN A 249 55.41 22.52 52.11
CA GLN A 249 56.51 21.83 52.80
C GLN A 249 57.74 22.75 52.98
N ARG A 250 58.09 23.56 51.97
CA ARG A 250 59.19 24.55 52.10
C ARG A 250 58.89 25.58 53.18
N LEU A 251 57.69 26.14 53.18
CA LEU A 251 57.24 27.10 54.19
C LEU A 251 57.20 26.48 55.59
N GLU A 252 56.81 25.21 55.71
CA GLU A 252 56.81 24.48 56.97
C GLU A 252 58.24 24.27 57.49
N VAL A 253 59.19 23.91 56.62
CA VAL A 253 60.62 23.79 56.99
C VAL A 253 61.20 25.14 57.41
N THR A 254 60.90 26.25 56.73
CA THR A 254 61.39 27.58 57.12
C THR A 254 60.72 28.07 58.42
N ALA A 255 59.44 27.80 58.61
CA ALA A 255 58.75 28.07 59.88
C ALA A 255 59.35 27.26 61.04
N MET A 256 59.69 25.99 60.81
CA MET A 256 60.37 25.16 61.80
C MET A 256 61.75 25.70 62.14
N LYS A 257 62.57 26.07 61.14
CA LYS A 257 63.89 26.70 61.36
C LYS A 257 63.78 28.01 62.14
N THR A 258 62.85 28.90 61.79
CA THR A 258 62.66 30.17 62.50
C THR A 258 62.14 29.96 63.93
N LYS A 259 61.29 28.96 64.17
CA LYS A 259 60.86 28.55 65.51
C LYS A 259 62.01 27.97 66.34
N GLU A 260 62.87 27.15 65.72
CA GLU A 260 64.09 26.61 66.33
C GLU A 260 65.07 27.73 66.70
N GLU A 261 65.33 28.67 65.80
CA GLU A 261 66.17 29.85 66.03
C GLU A 261 65.61 30.74 67.14
N LYS A 262 64.29 30.97 67.16
CA LYS A 262 63.62 31.71 68.23
C LYS A 262 63.77 31.00 69.58
N ARG A 263 63.59 29.68 69.62
CA ARG A 263 63.78 28.87 70.83
C ARG A 263 65.22 28.96 71.32
N LEU A 264 66.20 28.91 70.42
CA LEU A 264 67.61 29.08 70.75
C LEU A 264 67.91 30.49 71.29
N MET A 265 67.32 31.52 70.71
CA MET A 265 67.44 32.91 71.16
C MET A 265 66.80 33.12 72.54
N GLU A 266 65.61 32.55 72.78
CA GLU A 266 64.96 32.56 74.10
C GLU A 266 65.82 31.85 75.15
N GLN A 267 66.45 30.73 74.81
CA GLN A 267 67.36 30.03 75.71
C GLN A 267 68.59 30.90 76.05
N LYS A 268 69.22 31.52 75.04
CA LYS A 268 70.33 32.46 75.25
C LYS A 268 69.93 33.68 76.08
N MET A 269 68.73 34.23 75.90
CA MET A 269 68.22 35.30 76.76
C MET A 269 68.07 34.84 78.21
N ARG A 270 67.50 33.65 78.45
CA ARG A 270 67.37 33.11 79.82
C ARG A 270 68.74 32.89 80.47
N GLU A 271 69.72 32.39 79.72
CA GLU A 271 71.09 32.26 80.21
C GLU A 271 71.72 33.63 80.54
N ALA A 272 71.49 34.64 79.70
CA ALA A 272 71.95 36.02 79.95
C ALA A 272 71.24 36.67 81.16
N GLU A 273 69.93 36.43 81.34
CA GLU A 273 69.18 36.85 82.52
C GLU A 273 69.72 36.18 83.79
N GLN A 274 69.97 34.86 83.77
CA GLN A 274 70.57 34.16 84.90
C GLN A 274 71.98 34.68 85.23
N LEU A 275 72.78 35.03 84.21
CA LEU A 275 74.06 35.69 84.39
C LEU A 275 73.93 37.09 85.00
N ALA A 276 72.94 37.87 84.56
CA ALA A 276 72.66 39.20 85.12
C ALA A 276 72.21 39.11 86.59
N VAL A 277 71.34 38.16 86.94
CA VAL A 277 70.93 37.90 88.33
C VAL A 277 72.13 37.50 89.19
N LYS A 278 73.01 36.62 88.70
CA LYS A 278 74.26 36.26 89.42
C LYS A 278 75.20 37.44 89.61
N LEU A 279 75.29 38.35 88.64
CA LEU A 279 76.06 39.60 88.75
C LEU A 279 75.46 40.55 89.79
N VAL A 280 74.13 40.66 89.85
CA VAL A 280 73.43 41.42 90.90
C VAL A 280 73.66 40.82 92.28
N GLU A 281 73.51 39.50 92.44
CA GLU A 281 73.81 38.79 93.71
C GLU A 281 75.29 38.94 94.13
N GLN A 282 76.24 38.91 93.18
CA GLN A 282 77.65 39.18 93.48
C GLN A 282 77.91 40.64 93.87
N SER A 283 77.15 41.59 93.31
CA SER A 283 77.23 42.99 93.70
C SER A 283 76.64 43.24 95.09
N GLU A 284 75.58 42.54 95.46
CA GLU A 284 74.99 42.59 96.81
C GLU A 284 75.91 41.93 97.85
N ARG A 285 76.49 40.76 97.54
CA ARG A 285 77.49 40.12 98.43
C ARG A 285 78.79 40.92 98.59
N ARG A 286 79.20 41.67 97.55
CA ARG A 286 80.31 42.64 97.67
C ARG A 286 79.92 43.85 98.51
N SER A 287 78.66 44.29 98.44
CA SER A 287 78.16 45.41 99.25
C SER A 287 78.01 45.03 100.74
N GLU A 288 77.62 43.78 101.04
CA GLU A 288 77.58 43.25 102.42
C GLU A 288 78.98 42.99 103.02
N SER A 289 79.98 42.71 102.18
CA SER A 289 81.37 42.48 102.62
C SER A 289 82.21 43.78 102.74
N SER A 290 81.66 44.94 102.36
CA SER A 290 82.39 46.23 102.32
C SER A 290 82.03 47.19 103.45
N LEU A 291 81.07 46.87 104.32
CA LEU A 291 80.59 47.76 105.39
C LEU A 291 80.80 47.22 106.82
N THR A 292 81.53 46.12 106.98
CA THR A 292 82.05 45.68 108.28
C THR A 292 83.58 45.64 108.25
N SER A 293 84.22 46.54 109.01
CA SER A 293 85.67 46.64 109.28
C SER A 293 86.51 47.58 108.41
N PHE A 294 86.46 48.89 108.72
CA PHE A 294 87.71 49.67 108.84
C PHE A 294 87.55 50.76 109.92
N SER A 295 87.82 50.35 111.16
CA SER A 295 88.08 51.19 112.33
C SER A 295 89.38 50.68 112.97
N LEU A 296 90.46 51.45 112.78
CA LEU A 296 91.68 51.53 113.59
C LEU A 296 92.55 50.24 113.73
N CYS A 297 93.77 50.23 113.19
CA CYS A 297 94.96 50.91 113.77
C CYS A 297 96.28 50.31 113.22
N HIS A 298 97.16 51.15 112.66
CA HIS A 298 98.62 51.29 112.88
C HIS A 298 99.26 51.90 111.62
N VAL A 299 99.71 53.17 111.58
CA VAL A 299 100.65 53.89 112.45
C VAL A 299 102.09 53.33 112.31
N ASP A 300 102.95 54.23 111.86
CA ASP A 300 104.42 54.25 111.95
C ASP A 300 105.27 53.73 110.78
N LEU A 301 105.25 54.52 109.69
CA LEU A 301 106.49 54.90 109.00
C LEU A 301 106.75 56.41 109.22
N MET A 302 107.73 56.68 110.08
CA MET A 302 108.81 57.66 109.85
C MET A 302 108.64 59.09 110.37
N PHE A 303 108.77 59.20 111.69
CA PHE A 303 109.68 60.20 112.29
C PHE A 303 111.12 59.92 111.79
N GLY A 304 111.71 60.85 111.05
CA GLY A 304 113.07 60.69 110.54
C GLY A 304 113.60 61.90 109.81
N LEU A 305 113.30 63.11 110.28
CA LEU A 305 113.92 64.35 109.77
C LEU A 305 113.86 65.47 110.83
N LEU A 306 114.69 65.33 111.85
CA LEU A 306 115.25 66.46 112.60
C LEU A 306 116.55 66.02 113.31
N ASP A 307 117.59 65.74 112.52
CA ASP A 307 118.97 66.08 112.95
C ASP A 307 119.99 66.06 111.79
N ALA A 308 119.69 66.83 110.75
CA ALA A 308 120.69 67.39 109.86
C ALA A 308 120.41 68.90 109.74
N LEU A 309 120.77 69.65 110.79
CA LEU A 309 121.41 70.99 110.72
C LEU A 309 121.47 71.66 112.11
N LYS A 310 122.38 71.19 112.96
CA LYS A 310 123.11 72.03 113.92
C LYS A 310 124.61 71.85 113.73
N ASN A 311 125.11 72.46 112.65
CA ASN A 311 126.51 72.73 112.31
C ASN A 311 126.42 73.55 111.02
N LYS A 312 126.98 74.74 110.85
CA LYS A 312 128.12 75.47 111.42
C LYS A 312 127.90 76.95 111.04
N TRP A 313 128.61 77.86 111.72
CA TRP A 313 128.70 79.33 111.49
C TRP A 313 127.61 80.14 112.22
N SER A 314 127.91 81.05 113.15
CA SER A 314 128.84 82.22 113.11
C SER A 314 128.59 83.17 111.96
#